data_AF-T1AKR5-F1
#
_entry.id   AF-T1AKR5-F1
#
_cell.length_a   1.000
_cell.length_b   1.000
_cell.length_c   1.000
_cell.angle_alpha   90.00
_cell.angle_beta   90.00
_cell.angle_gamma   90.00
#
_symmetry.space_group_name_H-M   'P 1'
#
loop_
_entity.id
_entity.type
_entity.pdbx_description
1 polymer ?
#
loop_
_entity_poly.entity_id
_entity_poly.type
_entity_poly.pdbx_seq_one_letter_code
_entity_poly.pdbx_strand_id
1 'polypeptide(L)'
;HQGRLPARRAELEALPGVGRKTASIILNMVFGEAEIAVDTHIFRVANRTGLAPGKTPLAVERALVANTPEEFQRDAHHWLLLHGRYVCTARAPHCPSCILADLCEYPRKSLAAPRRAGLRAPPQESRLAPMPMFAQQSREQLRRMYLEAWRKFSAHQPL
;
A
#
# COMPACT_ATOMS: atom_id res chain seq x y z
N HIS A 1 7.75 -29.94 11.15
CA HIS A 1 6.39 -30.03 10.59
C HIS A 1 6.41 -31.03 9.45
N GLN A 2 5.54 -32.05 9.44
CA GLN A 2 5.49 -33.18 8.47
C GLN A 2 5.19 -32.72 7.02
N GLY A 3 6.00 -31.81 6.46
CA GLY A 3 5.81 -31.17 5.15
C GLY A 3 4.67 -30.14 5.09
N ARG A 4 3.92 -29.90 6.17
CA ARG A 4 2.78 -28.94 6.20
C ARG A 4 3.15 -27.65 6.91
N LEU A 5 2.79 -26.51 6.34
CA LEU A 5 2.91 -25.21 7.00
C LEU A 5 1.86 -25.10 8.12
N PRO A 6 2.25 -24.59 9.31
CA PRO A 6 1.28 -24.34 10.37
C PRO A 6 0.40 -23.13 10.05
N ALA A 7 -0.88 -23.22 10.39
CA ALA A 7 -1.88 -22.16 10.12
C ALA A 7 -1.99 -21.11 11.23
N ARG A 8 -1.13 -21.18 12.26
CA ARG A 8 -1.11 -20.21 13.37
C ARG A 8 0.13 -19.33 13.30
N ARG A 9 -0.04 -18.01 13.43
CA ARG A 9 1.06 -17.02 13.45
C ARG A 9 2.19 -17.40 14.40
N ALA A 10 1.87 -17.71 15.65
CA ALA A 10 2.87 -18.02 16.67
C ALA A 10 3.71 -19.26 16.31
N GLU A 11 3.13 -20.23 15.59
CA GLU A 11 3.86 -21.40 15.11
C GLU A 11 4.75 -21.05 13.91
N LEU A 12 4.28 -20.19 13.01
CA LEU A 12 5.08 -19.71 11.89
C LEU A 12 6.27 -18.89 12.38
N GLU A 13 6.08 -17.98 13.34
CA GLU A 13 7.16 -17.16 13.92
C GLU A 13 8.18 -17.96 14.75
N ALA A 14 7.82 -19.17 15.19
CA ALA A 14 8.75 -20.09 15.84
C ALA A 14 9.72 -20.78 14.85
N LEU A 15 9.45 -20.68 13.53
CA LEU A 15 10.34 -21.23 12.51
C LEU A 15 11.60 -20.36 12.37
N PRO A 16 12.81 -20.95 12.32
CA PRO A 16 14.04 -20.22 12.06
C PRO A 16 13.96 -19.37 10.79
N GLY A 17 14.22 -18.07 10.90
CA GLY A 17 14.19 -17.12 9.78
C GLY A 17 12.81 -16.57 9.41
N VAL A 18 11.73 -17.01 10.09
CA VAL A 18 10.38 -16.50 9.87
C VAL A 18 10.06 -15.45 10.94
N GLY A 19 10.21 -14.18 10.59
CA GLY A 19 9.71 -13.08 11.42
C GLY A 19 8.23 -12.78 11.15
N ARG A 20 7.65 -11.86 11.94
CA ARG A 20 6.25 -11.42 11.83
C ARG A 20 5.78 -11.11 10.41
N LYS A 21 6.60 -10.38 9.63
CA LYS A 21 6.28 -10.02 8.24
C LYS A 21 6.12 -11.27 7.37
N THR A 22 7.08 -12.19 7.47
CA THR A 22 7.06 -13.44 6.70
C THR A 22 5.87 -14.29 7.11
N ALA A 23 5.59 -14.39 8.41
CA ALA A 23 4.40 -15.08 8.90
C ALA A 23 3.10 -14.46 8.35
N SER A 24 2.98 -13.12 8.34
CA SER A 24 1.78 -12.47 7.79
C SER A 24 1.59 -12.73 6.30
N ILE A 25 2.68 -12.74 5.52
CA ILE A 25 2.61 -13.07 4.08
C ILE A 25 2.16 -14.51 3.87
N ILE A 26 2.69 -15.47 4.66
CA ILE A 26 2.29 -16.88 4.56
C ILE A 26 0.80 -17.04 4.90
N LEU A 27 0.33 -16.42 5.98
CA LEU A 27 -1.07 -16.47 6.38
C LEU A 27 -1.99 -15.91 5.30
N ASN A 28 -1.63 -14.76 4.72
CA ASN A 28 -2.41 -14.15 3.66
C ASN A 28 -2.43 -14.98 2.36
N MET A 29 -1.27 -15.45 1.90
CA MET A 29 -1.16 -16.14 0.60
C MET A 29 -1.61 -17.61 0.64
N VAL A 30 -1.30 -18.32 1.72
CA VAL A 30 -1.52 -19.78 1.83
C VAL A 30 -2.86 -20.08 2.49
N PHE A 31 -3.24 -19.30 3.50
CA PHE A 31 -4.42 -19.55 4.31
C PHE A 31 -5.56 -18.56 4.05
N GLY A 32 -5.34 -17.55 3.20
CA GLY A 32 -6.36 -16.57 2.82
C GLY A 32 -6.71 -15.59 3.93
N GLU A 33 -5.90 -15.51 4.99
CA GLU A 33 -6.11 -14.58 6.10
C GLU A 33 -5.99 -13.14 5.62
N ALA A 34 -6.87 -12.27 6.09
CA ALA A 34 -6.94 -10.90 5.61
C ALA A 34 -5.89 -9.99 6.28
N GLU A 35 -4.62 -10.33 6.09
CA GLU A 35 -3.48 -9.62 6.66
C GLU A 35 -2.73 -8.81 5.61
N ILE A 36 -2.59 -7.50 5.87
CA ILE A 36 -1.86 -6.59 5.00
C ILE A 36 -0.46 -6.37 5.59
N ALA A 37 0.50 -7.19 5.19
CA ALA A 37 1.87 -7.09 5.68
C ALA A 37 2.48 -5.72 5.34
N VAL A 38 3.01 -5.01 6.34
CA VAL A 38 3.53 -3.64 6.18
C VAL A 38 5.05 -3.66 6.02
N ASP A 39 5.53 -3.16 4.87
CA ASP A 39 6.94 -2.86 4.64
C ASP A 39 7.21 -1.35 4.57
N THR A 40 8.42 -0.94 4.18
CA THR A 40 8.78 0.49 4.11
C THR A 40 8.01 1.26 3.03
N HIS A 41 7.52 0.61 1.98
CA HIS A 41 6.70 1.22 0.94
C HIS A 41 5.28 1.45 1.46
N ILE A 42 4.66 0.38 1.97
CA ILE A 42 3.28 0.42 2.49
C ILE A 42 3.20 1.36 3.70
N PHE A 43 4.16 1.28 4.64
CA PHE A 43 4.22 2.15 5.81
C PHE A 43 4.24 3.63 5.40
N ARG A 44 5.03 3.99 4.38
CA ARG A 44 5.10 5.35 3.86
C ARG A 44 3.81 5.76 3.16
N VAL A 45 3.24 4.89 2.32
CA VAL A 45 1.99 5.17 1.61
C VAL A 45 0.87 5.42 2.61
N ALA A 46 0.64 4.48 3.53
CA ALA A 46 -0.42 4.55 4.53
C ALA A 46 -0.38 5.83 5.38
N ASN A 47 0.82 6.23 5.81
CA ASN A 47 1.01 7.46 6.58
C ASN A 47 0.89 8.74 5.74
N ARG A 48 1.36 8.74 4.49
CA ARG A 48 1.26 9.94 3.63
C ARG A 48 -0.15 10.18 3.14
N THR A 49 -0.86 9.13 2.76
CA THR A 49 -2.20 9.26 2.18
C THR A 49 -3.27 9.50 3.22
N GLY A 50 -3.01 9.18 4.50
CA GLY A 50 -4.00 9.23 5.57
C GLY A 50 -4.82 7.93 5.71
N LEU A 51 -4.59 6.93 4.85
CA LEU A 51 -5.37 5.68 4.86
C LEU A 51 -5.26 4.92 6.20
N ALA A 52 -4.07 4.88 6.78
CA ALA A 52 -3.80 4.14 8.01
C ALA A 52 -2.55 4.73 8.71
N PRO A 53 -2.66 5.93 9.31
CA PRO A 53 -1.54 6.55 9.99
C PRO A 53 -1.15 5.74 11.24
N GLY A 54 0.15 5.59 11.47
CA GLY A 54 0.66 4.80 12.58
C GLY A 54 2.17 4.93 12.75
N LYS A 55 2.62 4.89 14.02
CA LYS A 55 4.05 5.02 14.38
C LYS A 55 4.85 3.74 14.19
N THR A 56 4.18 2.59 14.15
CA THR A 56 4.83 1.27 14.04
C THR A 56 4.20 0.46 12.90
N PRO A 57 4.94 -0.47 12.26
CA PRO A 57 4.37 -1.34 11.23
C PRO A 57 3.13 -2.10 11.71
N LEU A 58 3.12 -2.57 12.96
CA LEU A 58 1.97 -3.24 13.56
C LEU A 58 0.74 -2.33 13.68
N ALA A 59 0.93 -1.06 14.09
CA ALA A 59 -0.17 -0.11 14.19
C ALA A 59 -0.77 0.15 12.80
N VAL A 60 0.09 0.29 11.78
CA VAL A 60 -0.34 0.47 10.39
C VAL A 60 -1.04 -0.78 9.85
N GLU A 61 -0.52 -1.98 10.13
CA GLU A 61 -1.13 -3.26 9.72
C GLU A 61 -2.57 -3.38 10.25
N ARG A 62 -2.76 -3.15 11.55
CA ARG A 62 -4.10 -3.19 12.18
C ARG A 62 -5.04 -2.13 11.60
N ALA A 63 -4.54 -0.91 11.40
CA ALA A 63 -5.34 0.17 10.81
C ALA A 63 -5.70 -0.14 9.35
N LEU A 64 -4.78 -0.69 8.55
CA LEU A 64 -5.06 -1.08 7.17
C LEU A 64 -6.16 -2.14 7.10
N VAL A 65 -6.11 -3.18 7.94
CA VAL A 65 -7.16 -4.21 7.99
C VAL A 65 -8.50 -3.60 8.41
N ALA A 66 -8.51 -2.69 9.38
CA ALA A 66 -9.73 -2.03 9.84
C ALA A 66 -10.34 -1.07 8.79
N ASN A 67 -9.49 -0.37 8.04
CA ASN A 67 -9.91 0.70 7.13
C ASN A 67 -10.18 0.21 5.70
N THR A 68 -9.57 -0.91 5.31
CA THR A 68 -9.73 -1.51 3.98
C THR A 68 -11.01 -2.36 3.95
N PRO A 69 -11.97 -2.09 3.03
CA PRO A 69 -13.13 -2.96 2.85
C PRO A 69 -12.72 -4.40 2.54
N GLU A 70 -13.49 -5.37 3.06
CA GLU A 70 -13.17 -6.80 3.02
C GLU A 70 -12.89 -7.31 1.59
N GLU A 71 -13.65 -6.81 0.60
CA GLU A 71 -13.48 -7.17 -0.82
C GLU A 71 -12.08 -6.85 -1.37
N PHE A 72 -11.38 -5.89 -0.78
CA PHE A 72 -10.06 -5.45 -1.23
C PHE A 72 -8.90 -5.99 -0.39
N GLN A 73 -9.15 -6.56 0.80
CA GLN A 73 -8.08 -6.87 1.76
C GLN A 73 -7.05 -7.85 1.22
N ARG A 74 -7.46 -8.81 0.37
CA ARG A 74 -6.57 -9.78 -0.28
C ARG A 74 -5.54 -9.10 -1.19
N ASP A 75 -5.97 -8.13 -1.99
CA ASP A 75 -5.14 -7.51 -3.02
C ASP A 75 -4.51 -6.18 -2.57
N ALA A 76 -5.02 -5.58 -1.51
CA ALA A 76 -4.57 -4.30 -0.96
C ALA A 76 -3.05 -4.29 -0.70
N HIS A 77 -2.49 -5.40 -0.21
CA HIS A 77 -1.05 -5.52 0.00
C HIS A 77 -0.26 -5.23 -1.29
N HIS A 78 -0.60 -5.94 -2.38
CA HIS A 78 0.08 -5.79 -3.66
C HIS A 78 -0.11 -4.40 -4.24
N TRP A 79 -1.32 -3.84 -4.17
CA TRP A 79 -1.59 -2.50 -4.72
C TRP A 79 -0.84 -1.40 -3.96
N LEU A 80 -0.84 -1.44 -2.64
CA LEU A 80 -0.12 -0.48 -1.81
C LEU A 80 1.40 -0.59 -1.99
N LEU A 81 1.93 -1.82 -2.10
CA LEU A 81 3.34 -2.07 -2.38
C LEU A 81 3.76 -1.46 -3.73
N LEU A 82 3.03 -1.79 -4.80
CA LEU A 82 3.31 -1.30 -6.15
C LEU A 82 3.19 0.23 -6.22
N HIS A 83 2.16 0.80 -5.60
CA HIS A 83 1.98 2.24 -5.54
C HIS A 83 3.15 2.93 -4.79
N GLY A 84 3.55 2.38 -3.65
CA GLY A 84 4.69 2.90 -2.89
C GLY A 84 6.02 2.73 -3.60
N ARG A 85 6.17 1.69 -4.44
CA ARG A 85 7.38 1.43 -5.21
C ARG A 85 7.53 2.35 -6.41
N TYR A 86 6.46 2.57 -7.17
CA TYR A 86 6.52 3.23 -8.47
C TYR A 86 5.94 4.65 -8.51
N VAL A 87 5.03 5.02 -7.60
CA VAL A 87 4.35 6.33 -7.62
C VAL A 87 4.72 7.17 -6.40
N CYS A 88 4.42 6.67 -5.20
CA CYS A 88 4.68 7.37 -3.94
C CYS A 88 6.10 7.06 -3.42
N THR A 89 7.11 7.40 -4.23
CA THR A 89 8.52 7.16 -3.91
C THR A 89 8.99 8.03 -2.72
N ALA A 90 10.08 7.62 -2.08
CA ALA A 90 10.52 8.24 -0.83
C ALA A 90 10.94 9.71 -0.99
N ARG A 91 11.71 10.05 -2.05
CA ARG A 91 12.32 11.37 -2.23
C ARG A 91 11.50 12.31 -3.10
N ALA A 92 11.01 11.84 -4.24
CA ALA A 92 10.30 12.64 -5.23
C ALA A 92 9.03 11.90 -5.70
N PRO A 93 7.96 11.92 -4.89
CA PRO A 93 6.72 11.24 -5.25
C PRO A 93 6.10 11.87 -6.50
N HIS A 94 5.55 11.04 -7.39
CA HIS A 94 4.92 11.47 -8.64
C HIS A 94 3.48 11.97 -8.39
N CYS A 95 3.32 12.96 -7.52
CA CYS A 95 2.00 13.49 -7.12
C CYS A 95 1.13 13.98 -8.28
N PRO A 96 1.64 14.66 -9.32
CA PRO A 96 0.79 15.16 -10.41
C PRO A 96 0.12 14.07 -11.24
N SER A 97 0.74 12.89 -11.33
CA SER A 97 0.22 11.72 -12.04
C SER A 97 -0.36 10.64 -11.11
N CYS A 98 -0.45 10.94 -9.81
CA CYS A 98 -0.93 10.01 -8.80
C CYS A 98 -2.46 9.93 -8.85
N ILE A 99 -2.99 8.71 -8.99
CA ILE A 99 -4.44 8.44 -8.99
C ILE A 99 -5.12 8.67 -7.64
N LEU A 100 -4.37 9.02 -6.60
CA LEU A 100 -4.88 9.30 -5.27
C LEU A 100 -4.64 10.77 -4.88
N ALA A 101 -4.16 11.64 -5.80
CA ALA A 101 -3.70 12.97 -5.46
C ALA A 101 -4.77 13.86 -4.79
N ASP A 102 -6.02 13.71 -5.22
CA ASP A 102 -7.22 14.36 -4.71
C ASP A 102 -7.67 13.83 -3.35
N LEU A 103 -7.47 12.53 -3.10
CA LEU A 103 -7.85 11.86 -1.85
C LEU A 103 -6.75 11.84 -0.79
N CYS A 104 -5.49 12.03 -1.20
CA CYS A 104 -4.32 11.90 -0.35
C CYS A 104 -4.21 13.10 0.59
N GLU A 105 -3.92 12.88 1.87
CA GLU A 105 -3.78 13.97 2.85
C GLU A 105 -2.34 14.50 2.98
N TYR A 106 -1.42 14.08 2.12
CA TYR A 106 -0.02 14.47 2.23
C TYR A 106 0.17 15.99 2.01
N PRO A 107 0.70 16.76 2.97
CA PRO A 107 0.79 18.22 2.82
C PRO A 107 1.90 18.63 1.84
N ARG A 108 2.95 17.82 1.68
CA ARG A 108 4.10 18.12 0.78
C ARG A 108 3.95 17.47 -0.60
N LYS A 109 2.74 17.47 -1.17
CA LYS A 109 2.54 17.02 -2.56
C LYS A 109 3.31 17.93 -3.51
N SER A 110 4.09 17.34 -4.40
CA SER A 110 4.69 18.07 -5.52
C SER A 110 3.62 18.31 -6.59
N LEU A 111 2.69 19.25 -6.37
CA LEU A 111 1.62 19.54 -7.33
C LEU A 111 2.10 20.41 -8.51
N ALA A 112 3.25 21.06 -8.38
CA ALA A 112 3.89 21.75 -9.49
C ALA A 112 4.61 20.75 -10.40
N ALA A 113 4.46 20.91 -11.72
CA ALA A 113 5.35 20.29 -12.69
C ALA A 113 6.80 20.69 -12.36
N PRO A 114 7.79 19.79 -12.48
CA PRO A 114 9.17 20.10 -12.10
C PRO A 114 9.64 21.36 -12.85
N ARG A 115 9.94 22.44 -12.11
CA ARG A 115 10.64 23.59 -12.67
C ARG A 115 11.97 23.07 -13.20
N ARG A 116 12.21 23.21 -14.52
CA ARG A 116 13.41 22.74 -15.19
C ARG A 116 14.66 23.41 -14.60
N ALA A 117 15.22 22.82 -13.57
CA ALA A 117 16.53 23.16 -13.03
C ALA A 117 17.42 21.94 -13.24
N GLY A 118 18.16 21.91 -14.35
CA GLY A 118 19.37 21.08 -14.54
C GLY A 118 19.25 19.56 -14.30
N LEU A 119 18.05 19.00 -14.18
CA LEU A 119 17.85 17.57 -14.00
C LEU A 119 17.90 16.89 -15.36
N ARG A 120 18.69 15.82 -15.49
CA ARG A 120 18.49 14.80 -16.53
C ARG A 120 16.98 14.62 -16.69
N ALA A 121 16.51 14.69 -17.94
CA ALA A 121 15.10 14.53 -18.27
C ALA A 121 14.49 13.41 -17.40
N PRO A 122 13.24 13.56 -16.89
CA PRO A 122 12.53 12.40 -16.37
C PRO A 122 12.69 11.31 -17.43
N PRO A 123 13.11 10.08 -17.06
CA PRO A 123 13.20 9.04 -18.05
C PRO A 123 11.83 9.04 -18.72
N GLN A 124 11.87 9.23 -20.04
CA GLN A 124 10.70 9.36 -20.89
C GLN A 124 9.68 8.28 -20.49
N GLU A 125 8.41 8.50 -20.79
CA GLU A 125 7.29 7.55 -20.62
C GLU A 125 7.60 6.09 -21.04
N SER A 126 8.73 5.82 -21.67
CA SER A 126 9.35 4.53 -21.96
C SER A 126 10.06 3.78 -20.80
N ARG A 127 10.15 4.29 -19.55
CA ARG A 127 10.71 3.52 -18.38
C ARG A 127 9.78 3.29 -17.20
N LEU A 128 8.52 3.71 -17.28
CA LEU A 128 7.50 2.82 -16.73
C LEU A 128 7.47 1.70 -17.77
N ALA A 129 8.18 0.59 -17.52
CA ALA A 129 7.93 -0.63 -18.30
C ALA A 129 6.40 -0.73 -18.42
N PRO A 130 5.83 -0.92 -19.62
CA PRO A 130 4.38 -0.93 -19.80
C PRO A 130 3.84 -1.82 -18.70
N MET A 131 3.18 -1.16 -17.74
CA MET A 131 2.64 -1.80 -16.57
C MET A 131 1.70 -2.83 -17.19
N PRO A 132 1.97 -4.15 -17.05
CA PRO A 132 1.22 -5.19 -17.76
C PRO A 132 -0.27 -4.95 -17.51
N MET A 133 -1.19 -5.32 -18.41
CA MET A 133 -2.63 -4.98 -18.32
C MET A 133 -3.24 -5.12 -16.89
N PHE A 134 -2.77 -6.10 -16.11
CA PHE A 134 -3.01 -6.26 -14.66
C PHE A 134 -2.78 -5.02 -13.78
N ALA A 135 -1.93 -4.10 -14.20
CA ALA A 135 -1.52 -2.90 -13.49
C ALA A 135 -2.35 -1.65 -13.84
N GLN A 136 -3.17 -1.68 -14.90
CA GLN A 136 -4.25 -0.69 -15.06
C GLN A 136 -5.44 -1.06 -14.16
N GLN A 137 -5.83 -2.33 -14.15
CA GLN A 137 -6.89 -2.82 -13.27
C GLN A 137 -6.52 -2.60 -11.79
N SER A 138 -5.26 -2.84 -11.40
CA SER A 138 -4.81 -2.58 -10.03
C SER A 138 -4.87 -1.10 -9.64
N ARG A 139 -4.69 -0.16 -10.59
CA ARG A 139 -4.82 1.28 -10.33
C ARG A 139 -6.27 1.64 -10.06
N GLU A 140 -7.19 1.18 -10.89
CA GLU A 140 -8.61 1.45 -10.71
C GLU A 140 -9.11 0.87 -9.38
N GLN A 141 -8.77 -0.38 -9.08
CA GLN A 141 -9.14 -1.02 -7.83
C GLN A 141 -8.50 -0.35 -6.61
N LEU A 142 -7.24 0.07 -6.70
CA LEU A 142 -6.60 0.88 -5.66
C LEU A 142 -7.37 2.18 -5.40
N ARG A 143 -7.76 2.90 -6.45
CA ARG A 143 -8.54 4.13 -6.29
C ARG A 143 -9.92 3.84 -5.70
N ARG A 144 -10.60 2.78 -6.14
CA ARG A 144 -11.88 2.34 -5.56
C ARG A 144 -11.75 2.01 -4.07
N MET A 145 -10.76 1.21 -3.70
CA MET A 145 -10.46 0.89 -2.30
C MET A 145 -10.28 2.15 -1.47
N TYR A 146 -9.52 3.14 -1.97
CA TYR A 146 -9.35 4.42 -1.28
C TYR A 146 -10.64 5.23 -1.16
N LEU A 147 -11.45 5.30 -2.22
CA LEU A 147 -12.74 6.00 -2.19
C LEU A 147 -13.69 5.36 -1.18
N GLU A 148 -13.74 4.04 -1.12
CA GLU A 148 -14.62 3.32 -0.21
C GLU A 148 -14.14 3.42 1.25
N ALA A 149 -12.82 3.31 1.48
CA ALA A 149 -12.23 3.60 2.78
C ALA A 149 -12.55 5.04 3.22
N TRP A 150 -12.42 6.02 2.32
CA TRP A 150 -12.69 7.42 2.61
C TRP A 150 -14.17 7.70 2.90
N ARG A 151 -15.10 7.05 2.17
CA ARG A 151 -16.54 7.07 2.47
C ARG A 151 -16.84 6.51 3.87
N LYS A 152 -16.17 5.43 4.26
CA LYS A 152 -16.29 4.84 5.61
C LYS A 152 -15.90 5.85 6.69
N PHE A 153 -14.85 6.64 6.48
CA PHE A 153 -14.43 7.71 7.39
C PHE A 153 -15.39 8.90 7.40
N SER A 154 -15.81 9.39 6.23
CA SER A 154 -16.70 10.56 6.12
C SER A 154 -18.07 10.32 6.74
N ALA A 155 -18.56 9.07 6.73
CA ALA A 155 -19.81 8.69 7.39
C ALA A 155 -19.73 8.72 8.93
N HIS A 156 -18.53 8.79 9.52
CA HIS A 156 -18.30 8.74 10.97
C HIS A 156 -17.76 10.05 11.56
N GLN A 157 -17.61 11.12 10.77
CA GLN A 157 -17.30 12.45 11.29
C GLN A 157 -18.61 13.21 11.58
N PRO A 158 -18.92 13.56 12.84
CA PRO A 158 -19.98 14.51 13.12
C PRO A 158 -19.57 15.89 12.57
N LEU A 159 -20.54 16.57 11.96
CA LEU A 159 -20.43 17.98 11.52
C LEU A 159 -19.95 18.89 12.65
#